data_AF-A0A838IW21-F1
#
_entry.id   AF-A0A838IW21-F1
#
_cell.length_a   1.000
_cell.length_b   1.000
_cell.length_c   1.000
_cell.angle_alpha   90.00
_cell.angle_beta   90.00
_cell.angle_gamma   90.00
#
_symmetry.space_group_name_H-M   'P 1'
#
loop_
_entity.id
_entity.type
_entity.pdbx_description
1 polymer ?
#
loop_
_entity_poly.entity_id
_entity_poly.type
_entity_poly.pdbx_seq_one_letter_code
_entity_poly.pdbx_strand_id
1 'polypeptide(L)'
;MPSPSHVSIVVVALAALLAGCSGASLTLAVPPLTIPGNSTAGTVCYGQGEGAGGVRVRAATYRAAATYRSEGALFETSDTVEVRVYGRSVPPVGTCAAVDEDDVELGGPFELVIEQTRPIVVGEGAAATALAALINDGDYWIGVSLVGGVSLGGTRSISFDDGRVTITF
;
A
#
# COMPACT_ATOMS: atom_id res chain seq x y z
N MET A 1 -71.89 -20.31 -2.14
CA MET A 1 -70.71 -19.51 -2.57
C MET A 1 -69.77 -19.41 -1.37
N PRO A 2 -68.72 -20.24 -1.32
CA PRO A 2 -67.78 -20.28 -0.20
C PRO A 2 -66.67 -19.22 -0.38
N SER A 3 -66.41 -18.45 0.68
CA SER A 3 -65.33 -17.47 0.76
C SER A 3 -64.02 -18.17 1.14
N PRO A 4 -62.89 -17.93 0.45
CA PRO A 4 -61.64 -18.60 0.76
C PRO A 4 -60.82 -17.86 1.84
N SER A 5 -60.57 -18.59 2.91
CA SER A 5 -59.24 -18.83 3.51
C SER A 5 -58.36 -17.63 3.90
N HIS A 6 -58.36 -17.30 5.20
CA HIS A 6 -57.23 -16.65 5.86
C HIS A 6 -56.05 -17.63 5.99
N VAL A 7 -54.94 -17.33 5.30
CA VAL A 7 -53.65 -18.00 5.52
C VAL A 7 -52.80 -17.09 6.41
N SER A 8 -52.70 -17.42 7.70
CA SER A 8 -51.65 -16.93 8.60
C SER A 8 -50.60 -18.03 8.74
N ILE A 9 -49.49 -17.97 8.00
CA ILE A 9 -48.33 -18.84 8.23
C ILE A 9 -47.04 -18.06 7.96
N VAL A 10 -46.42 -17.70 9.08
CA VAL A 10 -44.98 -17.86 9.39
C VAL A 10 -44.01 -16.75 8.94
N VAL A 11 -43.64 -15.98 9.97
CA VAL A 11 -42.34 -15.39 10.26
C VAL A 11 -41.19 -16.29 9.80
N VAL A 12 -40.61 -16.04 8.61
CA VAL A 12 -39.21 -16.39 8.29
C VAL A 12 -38.67 -15.33 7.34
N ALA A 13 -38.08 -14.27 7.89
CA ALA A 13 -37.07 -13.48 7.16
C ALA A 13 -36.14 -12.66 8.08
N LEU A 14 -36.21 -12.82 9.42
CA LEU A 14 -35.34 -12.08 10.35
C LEU A 14 -34.05 -12.84 10.72
N ALA A 15 -33.72 -13.93 10.01
CA ALA A 15 -32.47 -14.68 10.18
C ALA A 15 -31.45 -14.44 9.03
N ALA A 16 -31.81 -13.66 8.00
CA ALA A 16 -30.93 -13.40 6.85
C ALA A 16 -30.08 -12.11 6.99
N LEU A 17 -30.24 -11.34 8.07
CA LEU A 17 -29.52 -10.07 8.29
C LEU A 17 -28.25 -10.22 9.15
N LEU A 18 -27.91 -11.42 9.63
CA LEU A 18 -26.75 -11.65 10.51
C LEU A 18 -25.57 -12.37 9.84
N ALA A 19 -25.63 -12.61 8.52
CA ALA A 19 -24.55 -13.26 7.76
C ALA A 19 -23.67 -12.28 6.94
N GLY A 20 -23.91 -10.97 7.01
CA GLY A 20 -23.27 -9.97 6.15
C GLY A 20 -22.14 -9.14 6.79
N CYS A 21 -21.80 -9.33 8.07
CA CYS A 21 -20.87 -8.45 8.80
C CYS A 21 -19.40 -8.89 8.78
N SER A 22 -18.98 -9.76 7.85
CA SER A 22 -17.62 -10.33 7.83
C SER A 22 -16.62 -9.60 6.90
N GLY A 23 -16.84 -8.32 6.57
CA GLY A 23 -16.01 -7.66 5.57
C GLY A 23 -16.11 -6.14 5.54
N ALA A 24 -16.22 -5.48 6.69
CA ALA A 24 -16.03 -4.04 6.70
C ALA A 24 -14.55 -3.75 6.34
N SER A 25 -14.35 -2.97 5.27
CA SER A 25 -13.05 -2.48 4.87
C SER A 25 -13.08 -0.97 4.73
N LEU A 26 -11.99 -0.31 5.12
CA LEU A 26 -11.81 1.12 4.94
C LEU A 26 -10.60 1.35 4.04
N THR A 27 -10.66 2.38 3.20
CA THR A 27 -9.53 2.78 2.35
C THR A 27 -9.01 4.13 2.80
N LEU A 28 -7.71 4.20 3.04
CA LEU A 28 -6.98 5.36 3.50
C LEU A 28 -6.06 5.85 2.38
N ALA A 29 -5.95 7.17 2.21
CA ALA A 29 -5.06 7.73 1.20
C ALA A 29 -3.61 7.70 1.70
N VAL A 30 -2.68 7.51 0.76
CA VAL A 30 -1.25 7.72 0.96
C VAL A 30 -0.79 8.77 -0.05
N PRO A 31 -0.10 9.84 0.37
CA PRO A 31 0.46 10.83 -0.54
C PRO A 31 1.39 10.19 -1.58
N PRO A 32 1.54 10.80 -2.77
CA PRO A 32 2.50 10.33 -3.76
C PRO A 32 3.91 10.23 -3.19
N LEU A 33 4.63 9.17 -3.58
CA LEU A 33 6.02 8.96 -3.20
C LEU A 33 6.89 9.10 -4.44
N THR A 34 8.09 9.66 -4.28
CA THR A 34 9.05 9.77 -5.37
C THR A 34 10.43 9.33 -4.90
N ILE A 35 11.05 8.43 -5.65
CA ILE A 35 12.49 8.14 -5.56
C ILE A 35 13.20 9.05 -6.59
N PRO A 36 13.92 10.10 -6.15
CA PRO A 36 14.61 11.01 -7.06
C PRO A 36 15.85 10.36 -7.68
N GLY A 37 16.34 10.89 -8.80
CA GLY A 37 17.43 10.30 -9.59
C GLY A 37 18.78 10.22 -8.89
N ASN A 38 19.00 11.06 -7.88
CA ASN A 38 20.19 11.00 -7.04
C ASN A 38 20.07 9.98 -5.89
N SER A 39 19.00 9.19 -5.84
CA SER A 39 18.83 8.13 -4.83
C SER A 39 19.73 6.94 -5.11
N THR A 40 20.13 6.30 -4.02
CA THR A 40 20.93 5.09 -4.01
C THR A 40 20.22 3.98 -3.25
N ALA A 41 20.55 2.73 -3.54
CA ALA A 41 20.05 1.59 -2.77
C ALA A 41 20.31 1.77 -1.27
N GLY A 42 19.31 1.43 -0.45
CA GLY A 42 19.35 1.63 1.00
C GLY A 42 18.91 3.03 1.45
N THR A 43 18.53 3.93 0.54
CA THR A 43 17.75 5.14 0.87
C THR A 43 16.27 4.90 0.62
N VAL A 44 15.44 5.14 1.62
CA VAL A 44 13.98 4.99 1.58
C VAL A 44 13.34 6.37 1.53
N CYS A 45 12.44 6.61 0.59
CA CYS A 45 11.66 7.85 0.49
C CYS A 45 10.23 7.62 0.99
N TYR A 46 9.80 8.41 1.97
CA TYR A 46 8.58 8.20 2.75
C TYR A 46 7.48 9.22 2.48
N GLY A 47 6.26 8.76 2.69
CA GLY A 47 5.06 9.57 2.81
C GLY A 47 4.25 9.10 4.00
N GLN A 48 3.70 10.05 4.75
CA GLN A 48 2.86 9.75 5.90
C GLN A 48 1.50 9.24 5.42
N GLY A 49 1.09 8.07 5.89
CA GLY A 49 -0.25 7.55 5.66
C GLY A 49 -1.24 8.13 6.66
N GLU A 50 -2.52 8.16 6.28
CA GLU A 50 -3.59 8.53 7.21
C GLU A 50 -3.86 7.37 8.19
N GLY A 51 -3.87 7.65 9.50
CA GLY A 51 -4.18 6.66 10.53
C GLY A 51 -5.64 6.18 10.53
N ALA A 52 -5.90 5.00 11.09
CA ALA A 52 -7.25 4.38 11.11
C ALA A 52 -8.21 4.95 12.19
N GLY A 53 -7.92 6.10 12.78
CA GLY A 53 -8.82 6.79 13.72
C GLY A 53 -9.17 5.98 14.99
N GLY A 54 -8.25 5.14 15.47
CA GLY A 54 -8.45 4.32 16.67
C GLY A 54 -9.21 3.01 16.45
N VAL A 55 -9.51 2.64 15.20
CA VAL A 55 -10.08 1.34 14.88
C VAL A 55 -8.98 0.28 14.83
N ARG A 56 -9.23 -0.89 15.45
CA ARG A 56 -8.29 -2.01 15.43
C ARG A 56 -8.28 -2.69 14.06
N VAL A 57 -7.14 -2.62 13.39
CA VAL A 57 -6.88 -3.22 12.08
C VAL A 57 -6.33 -4.64 12.24
N ARG A 58 -6.89 -5.61 11.52
CA ARG A 58 -6.37 -7.00 11.49
C ARG A 58 -5.38 -7.22 10.36
N ALA A 59 -5.67 -6.66 9.20
CA ALA A 59 -4.88 -6.81 8.00
C ALA A 59 -4.99 -5.53 7.17
N ALA A 60 -3.92 -5.19 6.47
CA ALA A 60 -3.87 -4.04 5.59
C ALA A 60 -3.07 -4.34 4.32
N THR A 61 -3.49 -3.77 3.20
CA THR A 61 -2.83 -3.91 1.91
C THR A 61 -2.60 -2.53 1.31
N TYR A 62 -1.37 -2.22 0.91
CA TYR A 62 -1.03 -0.99 0.19
C TYR A 62 -1.01 -1.24 -1.31
N ARG A 63 -1.53 -0.28 -2.07
CA ARG A 63 -1.54 -0.28 -3.54
C ARG A 63 -1.14 1.09 -4.06
N ALA A 64 -0.45 1.11 -5.19
CA ALA A 64 -0.09 2.34 -5.91
C ALA A 64 0.18 2.03 -7.40
N ALA A 65 0.18 3.06 -8.22
CA ALA A 65 0.70 3.02 -9.58
C ALA A 65 2.18 3.46 -9.58
N ALA A 66 3.08 2.51 -9.83
CA ALA A 66 4.51 2.77 -9.87
C ALA A 66 4.97 3.06 -11.30
N THR A 67 5.65 4.18 -11.52
CA THR A 67 6.17 4.58 -12.84
C THR A 67 7.66 4.89 -12.76
N TYR A 68 8.47 4.23 -13.58
CA TYR A 68 9.90 4.54 -13.74
C TYR A 68 10.08 5.42 -14.98
N ARG A 69 10.63 6.65 -14.83
CA ARG A 69 10.82 7.61 -15.93
C ARG A 69 12.27 8.08 -16.07
N SER A 70 12.60 8.53 -17.28
CA SER A 70 13.81 9.30 -17.61
C SER A 70 13.47 10.61 -18.32
N GLU A 71 14.08 11.70 -17.88
CA GLU A 71 13.93 13.05 -18.47
C GLU A 71 14.95 13.33 -19.59
N GLY A 72 15.86 12.39 -19.88
CA GLY A 72 16.86 12.49 -20.95
C GLY A 72 16.45 11.82 -22.27
N ALA A 73 17.18 12.11 -23.36
CA ALA A 73 16.97 11.46 -24.66
C ALA A 73 17.11 9.93 -24.51
N LEU A 74 16.01 9.21 -24.77
CA LEU A 74 15.89 7.77 -24.56
C LEU A 74 16.63 7.01 -25.67
N PHE A 75 17.72 6.33 -25.31
CA PHE A 75 18.33 5.29 -26.15
C PHE A 75 18.10 3.88 -25.59
N GLU A 76 17.70 3.76 -24.32
CA GLU A 76 17.46 2.50 -23.63
C GLU A 76 16.04 2.48 -23.05
N THR A 77 15.17 1.65 -23.64
CA THR A 77 13.79 1.41 -23.19
C THR A 77 13.63 0.08 -22.46
N SER A 78 14.73 -0.64 -22.23
CA SER A 78 14.77 -1.94 -21.57
C SER A 78 15.47 -1.92 -20.21
N ASP A 79 15.78 -0.74 -19.69
CA ASP A 79 16.41 -0.62 -18.37
C ASP A 79 15.42 -1.02 -17.28
N THR A 80 15.90 -1.78 -16.29
CA THR A 80 15.09 -2.29 -15.19
C THR A 80 15.70 -1.96 -13.84
N VAL A 81 14.84 -1.85 -12.84
CA VAL A 81 15.25 -1.53 -11.47
C VAL A 81 14.39 -2.26 -10.47
N GLU A 82 15.01 -2.78 -9.41
CA GLU A 82 14.27 -3.40 -8.31
C GLU A 82 13.97 -2.38 -7.22
N VAL A 83 12.72 -2.39 -6.76
CA VAL A 83 12.22 -1.52 -5.69
C VAL A 83 11.59 -2.36 -4.59
N ARG A 84 11.71 -1.89 -3.35
CA ARG A 84 11.07 -2.48 -2.17
C ARG A 84 10.24 -1.43 -1.43
N VAL A 85 9.17 -1.88 -0.78
CA VAL A 85 8.31 -1.06 0.10
C VAL A 85 8.61 -1.38 1.56
N TYR A 86 8.72 -0.31 2.35
CA TYR A 86 8.89 -0.35 3.79
C TYR A 86 7.74 0.38 4.48
N GLY A 87 7.55 0.11 5.76
CA GLY A 87 6.74 0.93 6.64
C GLY A 87 7.43 1.15 7.96
N ARG A 88 7.08 2.24 8.65
CA ARG A 88 7.57 2.55 10.00
C ARG A 88 6.50 3.28 10.81
N SER A 89 6.55 3.17 12.13
CA SER A 89 5.66 3.85 13.08
C SER A 89 6.31 5.07 13.75
N VAL A 90 7.58 5.33 13.43
CA VAL A 90 8.34 6.49 13.89
C VAL A 90 8.58 7.43 12.70
N PRO A 91 8.41 8.76 12.86
CA PRO A 91 8.66 9.69 11.77
C PRO A 91 10.12 9.60 11.29
N PRO A 92 10.36 9.56 9.97
CA PRO A 92 11.71 9.57 9.44
C PRO A 92 12.37 10.94 9.68
N VAL A 93 13.70 10.95 9.76
CA VAL A 93 14.50 12.18 9.94
C VAL A 93 14.45 13.14 8.73
N GLY A 94 13.83 12.72 7.62
CA GLY A 94 13.60 13.50 6.42
C GLY A 94 12.72 12.76 5.42
N THR A 95 12.45 13.39 4.27
CA THR A 95 11.64 12.76 3.21
C THR A 95 12.28 11.49 2.67
N CYS A 96 13.60 11.47 2.54
CA CYS A 96 14.36 10.26 2.21
C CYS A 96 15.45 10.04 3.26
N ALA A 97 15.52 8.86 3.84
CA ALA A 97 16.46 8.49 4.90
C ALA A 97 17.10 7.12 4.62
N ALA A 98 18.22 6.82 5.29
CA ALA A 98 18.80 5.49 5.20
C ALA A 98 17.89 4.46 5.89
N VAL A 99 17.85 3.23 5.37
CA VAL A 99 17.18 2.11 6.04
C VAL A 99 17.79 1.93 7.43
N ASP A 100 16.94 1.86 8.46
CA ASP A 100 17.32 1.66 9.86
C ASP A 100 16.48 0.55 10.53
N GLU A 101 16.59 0.43 11.85
CA GLU A 101 15.90 -0.62 12.62
C GLU A 101 14.39 -0.37 12.82
N ASP A 102 13.91 0.85 12.56
CA ASP A 102 12.47 1.15 12.60
C ASP A 102 11.77 0.74 11.30
N ASP A 103 12.54 0.41 10.25
CA ASP A 103 11.99 0.05 8.95
C ASP A 103 11.55 -1.41 8.89
N VAL A 104 10.25 -1.59 8.66
CA VAL A 104 9.62 -2.88 8.48
C VAL A 104 9.42 -3.14 6.99
N GLU A 105 10.01 -4.22 6.47
CA GLU A 105 9.77 -4.64 5.09
C GLU A 105 8.32 -5.10 4.91
N LEU A 106 7.62 -4.49 3.93
CA LEU A 106 6.21 -4.78 3.65
C LEU A 106 6.02 -5.70 2.43
N GLY A 107 7.10 -6.30 1.93
CA GLY A 107 7.06 -7.24 0.82
C GLY A 107 8.43 -7.49 0.19
N GLY A 108 8.49 -8.48 -0.69
CA GLY A 108 9.66 -8.73 -1.53
C GLY A 108 9.88 -7.60 -2.54
N PRO A 109 11.09 -7.52 -3.14
CA PRO A 109 11.36 -6.56 -4.19
C PRO A 109 10.49 -6.86 -5.42
N PHE A 110 10.20 -5.82 -6.21
CA PHE A 110 9.57 -5.95 -7.52
C PHE A 110 10.35 -5.12 -8.54
N GLU A 111 10.38 -5.63 -9.77
CA GLU A 111 11.05 -4.95 -10.87
C GLU A 111 10.19 -3.84 -11.46
N LEU A 112 10.77 -2.73 -11.90
CA LEU A 112 10.15 -1.75 -12.78
C LEU A 112 10.95 -1.67 -14.06
N VAL A 113 10.25 -1.50 -15.18
CA VAL A 113 10.87 -1.25 -16.50
C VAL A 113 10.73 0.23 -16.81
N ILE A 114 11.77 0.84 -17.37
CA ILE A 114 11.77 2.27 -17.71
C ILE A 114 10.64 2.61 -18.68
N GLU A 115 10.04 3.78 -18.49
CA GLU A 115 8.87 4.29 -19.21
C GLU A 115 7.60 3.43 -19.08
N GLN A 116 7.56 2.50 -18.13
CA GLN A 116 6.37 1.71 -17.84
C GLN A 116 5.76 2.10 -16.50
N THR A 117 4.42 2.13 -16.50
CA THR A 117 3.61 2.19 -15.27
C THR A 117 3.07 0.81 -14.98
N ARG A 118 3.22 0.36 -13.73
CA ARG A 118 2.63 -0.90 -13.27
C ARG A 118 1.95 -0.75 -11.91
N PRO A 119 0.82 -1.44 -11.69
CA PRO A 119 0.23 -1.51 -10.37
C PRO A 119 1.15 -2.32 -9.45
N ILE A 120 1.29 -1.84 -8.21
CA ILE A 120 1.92 -2.57 -7.13
C ILE A 120 0.91 -2.89 -6.04
N VAL A 121 1.09 -4.03 -5.40
CA VAL A 121 0.31 -4.47 -4.25
C VAL A 121 1.28 -5.04 -3.25
N VAL A 122 1.26 -4.54 -2.01
CA VAL A 122 2.07 -5.02 -0.89
C VAL A 122 1.19 -5.15 0.34
N GLY A 123 1.64 -5.92 1.33
CA GLY A 123 0.77 -6.31 2.44
C GLY A 123 -0.10 -7.52 2.12
N GLU A 124 0.52 -8.58 1.60
CA GLU A 124 -0.03 -9.94 1.58
C GLU A 124 0.68 -10.83 2.62
N GLY A 125 0.01 -11.85 3.15
CA GLY A 125 0.59 -12.75 4.14
C GLY A 125 1.09 -12.03 5.39
N ALA A 126 2.34 -12.30 5.79
CA ALA A 126 2.96 -11.69 6.96
C ALA A 126 3.07 -10.15 6.86
N ALA A 127 3.26 -9.61 5.65
CA ALA A 127 3.32 -8.18 5.44
C ALA A 127 1.97 -7.49 5.67
N ALA A 128 0.84 -8.20 5.46
CA ALA A 128 -0.48 -7.66 5.72
C ALA A 128 -0.68 -7.37 7.22
N THR A 129 -0.19 -8.27 8.06
CA THR A 129 -0.22 -8.13 9.51
C THR A 129 0.79 -7.09 10.00
N ALA A 130 1.98 -7.02 9.38
CA ALA A 130 2.98 -6.01 9.69
C ALA A 130 2.45 -4.59 9.41
N LEU A 131 1.87 -4.37 8.23
CA LEU A 131 1.25 -3.07 7.89
C LEU A 131 0.08 -2.74 8.84
N ALA A 132 -0.74 -3.73 9.19
CA ALA A 132 -1.81 -3.52 10.17
C ALA A 132 -1.28 -3.10 11.55
N ALA A 133 -0.16 -3.69 12.00
CA ALA A 133 0.48 -3.31 13.27
C ALA A 133 0.92 -1.84 13.25
N LEU A 134 1.60 -1.42 12.17
CA LEU A 134 2.02 -0.02 12.01
C LEU A 134 0.83 0.96 12.06
N ILE A 135 -0.28 0.63 11.40
CA ILE A 135 -1.48 1.47 11.41
C ILE A 135 -2.13 1.52 12.80
N ASN A 136 -2.08 0.42 13.55
CA ASN A 136 -2.63 0.36 14.91
C ASN A 136 -1.79 1.18 15.91
N ASP A 137 -0.50 1.38 15.65
CA ASP A 137 0.37 2.21 16.47
C ASP A 137 0.07 3.71 16.32
N GLY A 138 -0.76 4.09 15.34
CA GLY A 138 -1.26 5.45 15.14
C GLY A 138 -0.73 6.04 13.83
N ASP A 139 0.24 6.95 13.95
CA ASP A 139 0.90 7.52 12.79
C ASP A 139 1.83 6.48 12.16
N TYR A 140 1.76 6.34 10.84
CA TYR A 140 2.65 5.47 10.08
C TYR A 140 3.11 6.12 8.79
N TRP A 141 4.24 5.63 8.30
CA TRP A 141 4.85 6.07 7.06
C TRP A 141 5.02 4.88 6.13
N ILE A 142 4.75 5.10 4.83
CA ILE A 142 5.07 4.15 3.76
C ILE A 142 6.28 4.68 3.03
N GLY A 143 7.29 3.82 2.88
CA GLY A 143 8.57 4.14 2.26
C GLY A 143 8.84 3.28 1.04
N VAL A 144 9.56 3.82 0.06
CA VAL A 144 10.02 3.08 -1.13
C VAL A 144 11.51 3.25 -1.33
N SER A 145 12.21 2.18 -1.72
CA SER A 145 13.68 2.18 -1.87
C SER A 145 14.16 1.30 -3.01
N LEU A 146 15.25 1.72 -3.64
CA LEU A 146 16.02 0.92 -4.58
C LEU A 146 16.69 -0.27 -3.90
N VAL A 147 16.82 -1.38 -4.63
CA VAL A 147 17.47 -2.62 -4.17
C VAL A 147 18.73 -2.90 -4.99
N GLY A 148 19.69 -3.63 -4.43
CA GLY A 148 20.79 -4.22 -5.21
C GLY A 148 21.98 -3.31 -5.50
N GLY A 149 22.24 -2.30 -4.67
CA GLY A 149 23.43 -1.43 -4.84
C GLY A 149 23.35 -0.48 -6.04
N VAL A 150 22.18 -0.35 -6.65
CA VAL A 150 21.95 0.49 -7.83
C VAL A 150 21.75 1.96 -7.45
N SER A 151 22.08 2.85 -8.38
CA SER A 151 21.72 4.27 -8.34
C SER A 151 20.84 4.59 -9.54
N LEU A 152 19.76 5.35 -9.35
CA LEU A 152 18.85 5.70 -10.45
C LEU A 152 19.55 6.53 -11.53
N GLY A 153 20.51 7.38 -11.17
CA GLY A 153 21.13 8.33 -12.08
C GLY A 153 20.29 9.62 -12.18
N GLY A 154 20.95 10.78 -12.17
CA GLY A 154 20.31 12.08 -11.88
C GLY A 154 19.18 12.52 -12.82
N THR A 155 19.01 11.91 -13.99
CA THR A 155 17.93 12.22 -14.96
C THR A 155 16.74 11.27 -14.88
N ARG A 156 16.74 10.34 -13.92
CA ARG A 156 15.74 9.28 -13.78
C ARG A 156 14.94 9.48 -12.49
N SER A 157 13.73 8.97 -12.44
CA SER A 157 12.91 9.01 -11.21
C SER A 157 11.90 7.86 -11.20
N ILE A 158 11.46 7.49 -10.00
CA ILE A 158 10.37 6.53 -9.82
C ILE A 158 9.27 7.22 -9.01
N SER A 159 8.06 7.30 -9.54
CA SER A 159 6.89 7.81 -8.81
C SER A 159 5.96 6.68 -8.41
N PHE A 160 5.33 6.82 -7.24
CA PHE A 160 4.25 5.97 -6.75
C PHE A 160 3.04 6.86 -6.54
N ASP A 161 2.16 6.85 -7.53
CA ASP A 161 0.98 7.70 -7.58
C ASP A 161 -0.25 6.90 -7.13
N ASP A 162 -1.31 7.61 -6.73
CA ASP A 162 -2.56 7.01 -6.26
C ASP A 162 -2.39 5.96 -5.16
N GLY A 163 -1.48 6.24 -4.21
CA GLY A 163 -1.27 5.41 -3.04
C GLY A 163 -2.54 5.24 -2.21
N ARG A 164 -2.91 4.00 -1.89
CA ARG A 164 -4.07 3.65 -1.04
C ARG A 164 -3.72 2.48 -0.13
N VAL A 165 -4.17 2.55 1.11
CA VAL A 165 -4.16 1.41 2.05
C VAL A 165 -5.59 0.95 2.26
N THR A 166 -5.89 -0.32 1.96
CA THR A 166 -7.16 -0.95 2.32
C THR A 166 -6.97 -1.75 3.59
N ILE A 167 -7.75 -1.44 4.63
CA ILE A 167 -7.72 -2.11 5.93
C ILE A 167 -8.94 -3.01 6.12
N THR A 168 -8.76 -4.10 6.87
CA THR A 168 -9.80 -5.05 7.27
C THR A 168 -9.82 -5.20 8.80
N PHE A 169 -11.02 -5.27 9.38
CA PHE A 169 -11.26 -5.25 10.84
C PHE A 169 -11.55 -6.62 11.48
#